data_AF-A0A7X4HUM8-F1
#
_entry.id   AF-A0A7X4HUM8-F1
#
_cell.length_a   1.000
_cell.length_b   1.000
_cell.length_c   1.000
_cell.angle_alpha   90.00
_cell.angle_beta   90.00
_cell.angle_gamma   90.00
#
_symmetry.space_group_name_H-M   'P 1'
#
loop_
_entity.id
_entity.type
_entity.pdbx_description
1 polymer ?
#
loop_
_entity_poly.entity_id
_entity_poly.type
_entity_poly.pdbx_seq_one_letter_code
_entity_poly.pdbx_strand_id
1 'polypeptide(L)'
;MAELRIADHAHSVRMDDQVIVADMRSGRYLGLDDVGARVWDLIGEGATRACIVERLSAEYDVAAGVLERDVQRLLQDLLRRRLVECAS
;
A
#
# COMPACT_ATOMS: atom_id res chain seq x y z
N MET A 1 -17.05 1.58 4.14
CA MET A 1 -15.62 1.19 4.13
C MET A 1 -15.00 2.00 3.02
N ALA A 2 -14.01 2.84 3.30
CA ALA A 2 -13.41 3.67 2.24
C ALA A 2 -12.54 2.79 1.35
N GLU A 3 -12.80 2.84 0.05
CA GLU A 3 -11.91 2.26 -0.95
C GLU A 3 -10.64 3.10 -1.05
N LEU A 4 -9.52 2.47 -1.36
CA LEU A 4 -8.23 3.12 -1.52
C LEU A 4 -7.87 3.09 -3.00
N ARG A 5 -7.29 4.19 -3.50
CA ARG A 5 -6.77 4.26 -4.87
C ARG A 5 -5.36 4.83 -4.88
N ILE A 6 -4.53 4.34 -5.79
CA ILE A 6 -3.24 4.93 -6.10
C ILE A 6 -3.48 6.27 -6.80
N ALA A 7 -2.76 7.31 -6.38
CA ALA A 7 -2.89 8.62 -6.98
C ALA A 7 -2.30 8.65 -8.40
N ASP A 8 -2.91 9.41 -9.32
CA ASP A 8 -2.51 9.44 -10.75
C ASP A 8 -1.03 9.81 -11.01
N HIS A 9 -0.41 10.54 -10.07
CA HIS A 9 0.98 11.00 -10.15
C HIS A 9 1.98 10.04 -9.49
N ALA A 10 1.50 8.95 -8.90
CA ALA A 10 2.34 7.91 -8.33
C ALA A 10 2.50 6.78 -9.35
N HIS A 11 3.72 6.58 -9.82
CA HIS A 11 4.07 5.45 -10.68
C HIS A 11 4.92 4.46 -9.91
N SER A 12 4.82 3.17 -10.23
CA SER A 12 5.58 2.14 -9.54
C SER A 12 6.25 1.20 -10.52
N VAL A 13 7.46 0.75 -10.17
CA VAL A 13 8.16 -0.34 -10.85
C VAL A 13 8.43 -1.45 -9.83
N ARG A 14 8.18 -2.69 -10.26
CA ARG A 14 8.50 -3.88 -9.47
C ARG A 14 9.92 -4.33 -9.77
N MET A 15 10.67 -4.64 -8.72
CA MET A 15 12.02 -5.17 -8.76
C MET A 15 12.08 -6.31 -7.75
N ASP A 16 12.08 -7.55 -8.25
CA ASP A 16 11.97 -8.76 -7.42
C ASP A 16 10.77 -8.66 -6.45
N ASP A 17 11.04 -8.81 -5.15
CA ASP A 17 10.05 -8.74 -4.07
C ASP A 17 9.87 -7.32 -3.52
N GLN A 18 10.27 -6.30 -4.28
CA GLN A 18 10.17 -4.90 -3.87
C GLN A 18 9.48 -4.05 -4.92
N VAL A 19 8.91 -2.94 -4.47
CA VAL A 19 8.31 -1.93 -5.36
C VAL A 19 8.95 -0.58 -5.09
N ILE A 20 9.39 0.08 -6.15
CA ILE A 20 9.83 1.47 -6.11
C ILE A 20 8.69 2.35 -6.62
N VAL A 21 8.14 3.19 -5.76
CA VAL A 21 7.13 4.19 -6.09
C VAL A 21 7.82 5.52 -6.39
N ALA A 22 7.65 6.02 -7.60
CA ALA A 22 8.04 7.34 -8.06
C ALA A 22 6.88 8.33 -7.86
N ASP A 23 7.07 9.32 -7.00
CA ASP A 23 6.18 10.48 -6.86
C ASP A 23 6.56 11.53 -7.91
N MET A 24 5.79 11.60 -8.99
CA MET A 24 6.05 12.54 -10.10
C MET A 24 5.83 14.00 -9.70
N ARG A 25 5.12 14.27 -8.60
CA ARG A 25 4.85 15.62 -8.12
C ARG A 25 6.00 16.15 -7.27
N SER A 26 6.59 15.32 -6.41
CA SER A 26 7.70 15.74 -5.55
C SER A 26 9.09 15.34 -6.06
N GLY A 27 9.16 14.50 -7.10
CA GLY A 27 10.42 13.95 -7.62
C GLY A 27 11.10 12.97 -6.67
N ARG A 28 10.36 12.45 -5.67
CA ARG A 28 10.88 11.54 -4.64
C ARG A 28 10.54 10.10 -4.97
N TYR A 29 11.39 9.21 -4.49
CA TYR A 29 11.17 7.76 -4.56
C TYR A 29 10.90 7.18 -3.18
N LEU A 30 10.00 6.21 -3.12
CA LEU A 30 9.72 5.40 -1.94
C LEU A 30 9.94 3.94 -2.31
N GLY A 31 10.82 3.26 -1.58
CA GLY A 31 10.95 1.82 -1.64
C GLY A 31 9.95 1.15 -0.70
N LEU A 32 9.28 0.13 -1.20
CA LEU A 32 8.41 -0.78 -0.46
C LEU A 32 9.09 -2.14 -0.45
N ASP A 33 9.17 -2.74 0.74
CA ASP A 33 9.56 -4.13 0.93
C ASP A 33 8.46 -5.08 0.45
N ASP A 34 8.62 -6.39 0.63
CA ASP A 34 7.68 -7.40 0.14
C ASP A 34 6.24 -7.18 0.62
N VAL A 35 6.07 -6.98 1.93
CA VAL A 35 4.75 -6.71 2.52
C VAL A 35 4.19 -5.39 2.02
N GLY A 36 5.02 -4.33 1.93
CA GLY A 36 4.60 -3.04 1.41
C GLY A 36 4.22 -3.08 -0.07
N ALA A 37 4.96 -3.84 -0.88
CA ALA A 37 4.68 -4.09 -2.28
C ALA A 37 3.35 -4.81 -2.45
N ARG A 38 3.07 -5.80 -1.60
CA ARG A 38 1.79 -6.52 -1.62
C ARG A 38 0.62 -5.62 -1.21
N VAL A 39 0.79 -4.77 -0.20
CA VAL A 39 -0.20 -3.73 0.15
C VAL A 39 -0.45 -2.81 -1.04
N TRP A 40 0.60 -2.38 -1.73
CA TRP A 40 0.50 -1.51 -2.91
C TRP A 40 -0.30 -2.15 -4.04
N ASP A 41 -0.03 -3.41 -4.38
CA ASP A 41 -0.78 -4.14 -5.41
C ASP A 41 -2.27 -4.22 -5.06
N LEU A 42 -2.59 -4.58 -3.81
CA LEU A 42 -3.97 -4.71 -3.35
C LEU A 42 -4.72 -3.38 -3.40
N ILE A 43 -4.05 -2.25 -3.15
CA ILE A 43 -4.66 -0.93 -3.36
C ILE A 43 -4.92 -0.68 -4.85
N GLY A 44 -4.00 -1.08 -5.73
CA GLY A 44 -4.19 -1.03 -7.18
C GLY A 44 -5.35 -1.89 -7.68
N GLU A 45 -5.65 -2.99 -6.98
CA GLU A 45 -6.83 -3.85 -7.20
C GLU A 45 -8.14 -3.25 -6.64
N GLY A 46 -8.10 -2.10 -5.96
CA GLY A 46 -9.26 -1.47 -5.32
C GLY A 46 -9.64 -2.08 -3.98
N ALA A 47 -8.73 -2.80 -3.30
CA ALA A 47 -9.02 -3.42 -2.03
C ALA A 47 -9.25 -2.38 -0.92
N THR A 48 -10.20 -2.67 -0.03
CA THR A 48 -10.38 -1.91 1.21
C THR A 48 -9.29 -2.27 2.23
N ARG A 49 -9.05 -1.39 3.21
CA ARG A 49 -8.13 -1.68 4.32
C ARG A 49 -8.41 -3.03 5.01
N ALA A 50 -9.68 -3.37 5.20
CA ALA A 50 -10.07 -4.62 5.85
C ALA A 50 -9.66 -5.84 5.00
N CYS A 51 -9.95 -5.81 3.69
CA CYS A 51 -9.51 -6.85 2.77
C CYS A 51 -7.98 -6.98 2.71
N ILE A 52 -7.25 -5.87 2.76
CA ILE A 52 -5.78 -5.88 2.75
C ILE A 52 -5.24 -6.65 3.96
N VAL A 53 -5.73 -6.32 5.16
CA VAL A 53 -5.29 -6.99 6.40
C VAL A 53 -5.65 -8.48 6.37
N GLU A 54 -6.86 -8.82 5.95
CA GLU A 54 -7.33 -10.20 5.87
C GLU A 54 -6.48 -11.03 4.89
N ARG A 55 -6.22 -10.50 3.70
CA ARG A 55 -5.39 -11.18 2.69
C ARG A 55 -3.95 -11.38 3.16
N LEU A 56 -3.32 -10.34 3.71
CA LEU A 56 -1.95 -10.45 4.20
C LEU A 56 -1.85 -11.41 5.39
N SER A 57 -2.86 -11.44 6.26
CA SER A 57 -2.88 -12.37 7.39
C SER A 57 -2.90 -13.83 6.92
N ALA A 58 -3.67 -14.11 5.86
CA ALA A 58 -3.70 -15.43 5.23
C ALA A 58 -2.43 -15.75 4.42
N GLU A 59 -1.88 -14.79 3.68
CA GLU A 59 -0.71 -14.99 2.82
C GLU A 59 0.58 -15.19 3.62
N TYR A 60 0.76 -14.47 4.73
CA TYR A 60 2.00 -14.46 5.52
C TYR A 60 1.91 -15.29 6.81
N ASP A 61 0.77 -15.93 7.11
CA ASP A 61 0.50 -16.68 8.35
C ASP A 61 0.82 -15.86 9.62
N VAL A 62 0.43 -14.58 9.61
CA VAL A 62 0.62 -13.63 10.72
C VAL A 62 -0.72 -13.25 11.33
N ALA A 63 -0.77 -13.14 12.65
CA ALA A 63 -1.97 -12.71 13.37
C ALA A 63 -2.44 -11.32 12.90
N ALA A 64 -3.73 -11.21 12.55
CA ALA A 64 -4.34 -9.98 12.02
C ALA A 64 -4.03 -8.73 12.87
N GLY A 65 -4.05 -8.83 14.21
CA GLY A 65 -3.77 -7.68 15.08
C GLY A 65 -2.33 -7.13 14.99
N VAL A 66 -1.36 -7.91 14.50
CA VAL A 66 -0.01 -7.42 14.18
C VAL A 66 -0.03 -6.67 12.85
N LEU A 67 -0.57 -7.31 11.81
CA LEU A 67 -0.67 -6.73 10.47
C LEU A 67 -1.54 -5.47 10.41
N GLU A 68 -2.60 -5.38 11.20
CA GLU A 68 -3.44 -4.18 11.28
C GLU A 68 -2.62 -2.94 11.59
N ARG A 69 -1.71 -3.02 12.57
CA ARG A 69 -0.88 -1.88 12.97
C ARG A 69 0.13 -1.50 11.89
N ASP A 70 0.76 -2.49 11.27
CA ASP A 70 1.80 -2.25 10.28
C ASP A 70 1.21 -1.75 8.95
N VAL A 71 0.12 -2.37 8.48
CA VAL A 71 -0.67 -1.88 7.34
C VAL A 71 -1.22 -0.49 7.63
N GLN A 72 -1.75 -0.23 8.84
CA GLN A 72 -2.24 1.10 9.18
C GLN A 72 -1.13 2.15 9.13
N ARG A 73 0.07 1.85 9.65
CA ARG A 73 1.22 2.78 9.59
C ARG A 73 1.62 3.06 8.14
N LEU A 74 1.72 2.03 7.32
CA LEU A 74 2.06 2.17 5.90
C LEU A 74 1.02 3.02 5.17
N LEU A 75 -0.26 2.69 5.30
CA LEU A 75 -1.35 3.45 4.69
C LEU A 75 -1.34 4.92 5.12
N GLN A 76 -1.08 5.20 6.39
CA GLN A 76 -0.96 6.58 6.88
C GLN A 76 0.22 7.31 6.25
N ASP A 77 1.37 6.66 6.05
CA ASP A 77 2.52 7.28 5.37
C ASP A 77 2.21 7.56 3.89
N LEU A 78 1.60 6.60 3.18
CA LEU A 78 1.18 6.75 1.79
C LEU A 78 0.17 7.89 1.61
N LEU A 79 -0.83 7.98 2.49
CA LEU A 79 -1.82 9.07 2.50
C LEU A 79 -1.17 10.43 2.80
N ARG A 80 -0.24 10.51 3.78
CA ARG A 80 0.48 11.76 4.09
C ARG A 80 1.33 12.24 2.93
N ARG A 81 1.95 11.32 2.20
CA ARG A 81 2.74 11.62 0.99
C ARG A 81 1.86 11.89 -0.23
N ARG A 82 0.55 11.61 -0.14
CA ARG A 82 -0.44 11.67 -1.22
C ARG A 82 -0.19 10.70 -2.38
N LEU A 83 0.46 9.57 -2.09
CA LEU A 83 0.66 8.48 -3.06
C LEU A 83 -0.59 7.61 -3.20
N VAL A 84 -1.42 7.60 -2.15
CA VAL A 84 -2.72 6.95 -2.09
C VAL A 84 -3.75 7.98 -1.63
N GLU A 85 -4.99 7.80 -2.03
CA GLU A 85 -6.12 8.63 -1.65
C GLU A 85 -7.34 7.76 -1.30
N CYS A 86 -8.23 8.28 -0.46
CA CYS A 86 -9.51 7.65 -0.20
C CYS A 86 -10.43 7.91 -1.40
N ALA A 87 -10.88 6.83 -2.04
CA ALA A 87 -11.95 6.92 -3.01
C ALA A 87 -13.27 7.15 -2.26
N SER A 88 -14.04 8.13 -2.74
CA SER A 88 -15.37 8.51 -2.24
C SER A 88 -16.47 7.84 -3.00
#